data_AF-A0A5S9M6E2-F1
#
_entry.id   AF-A0A5S9M6E2-F1
#
_cell.length_a   1.000
_cell.length_b   1.000
_cell.length_c   1.000
_cell.angle_alpha   90.00
_cell.angle_beta   90.00
_cell.angle_gamma   90.00
#
_symmetry.space_group_name_H-M   'P 1'
#
loop_
_entity.id
_entity.type
_entity.pdbx_description
1 polymer ?
#
loop_
_entity_poly.entity_id
_entity_poly.type
_entity_poly.pdbx_seq_one_letter_code
_entity_poly.pdbx_strand_id
1 'polypeptide(L)'
;MTDGENPVPSWKAFLQESLPGYMIPSYFVVLDEMPVTTNRKVDQKALPEPTETITLSHDDDKPVTETEERIVAAFKEVLGVKQVGMYDSFFDLGGDSIMSIQAVAKLKRKRCSS
;
A
#
# COMPACT_ATOMS: atom_id res chain seq x y z
N MET A 1 20.63 -16.20 -13.23
CA MET A 1 21.22 -15.35 -12.18
C MET A 1 20.79 -13.91 -12.41
N THR A 2 19.51 -13.65 -12.23
CA THR A 2 18.98 -12.43 -11.64
C THR A 2 17.85 -12.97 -10.80
N ASP A 3 18.06 -12.98 -9.50
CA ASP A 3 17.13 -13.53 -8.52
C ASP A 3 15.76 -12.85 -8.67
N GLY A 4 14.70 -13.53 -8.23
CA GLY A 4 13.31 -13.05 -8.23
C GLY A 4 13.11 -11.83 -7.34
N GLU A 5 13.79 -10.74 -7.67
CA GLU A 5 13.75 -9.47 -6.97
C GLU A 5 12.61 -8.66 -7.56
N ASN A 6 11.61 -8.40 -6.73
CA ASN A 6 10.43 -7.63 -7.11
C ASN A 6 10.88 -6.22 -7.55
N PRO A 7 10.74 -5.82 -8.83
CA PRO A 7 11.25 -4.53 -9.32
C PRO A 7 10.34 -3.35 -8.92
N VAL A 8 9.17 -3.61 -8.32
CA VAL A 8 8.16 -2.60 -7.97
C VAL A 8 8.71 -1.44 -7.11
N PRO A 9 9.56 -1.66 -6.08
CA PRO A 9 10.15 -0.55 -5.32
C PRO A 9 11.00 0.38 -6.20
N SER A 10 11.69 -0.16 -7.21
CA SER A 10 12.50 0.64 -8.15
C SER A 10 11.65 1.48 -9.09
N TRP A 11 10.47 0.98 -9.49
CA TRP A 11 9.54 1.71 -10.36
C TRP A 11 8.90 2.89 -9.64
N LYS A 12 8.50 2.71 -8.39
CA LYS A 12 7.92 3.79 -7.57
C LYS A 12 8.92 4.92 -7.40
N ALA A 13 10.18 4.60 -7.07
CA ALA A 13 11.26 5.58 -6.95
C ALA A 13 11.51 6.32 -8.26
N PHE A 14 11.56 5.60 -9.40
CA PHE A 14 11.71 6.22 -10.72
C PHE A 14 10.58 7.19 -11.06
N LEU A 15 9.33 6.84 -10.76
CA LEU A 15 8.18 7.73 -11.01
C LEU A 15 8.19 8.95 -10.09
N GLN A 16 8.70 8.84 -8.85
CA GLN A 16 8.82 9.96 -7.91
C GLN A 16 9.76 11.07 -8.39
N GLU A 17 10.75 10.75 -9.23
CA GLU A 17 11.68 11.74 -9.77
C GLU A 17 11.03 12.69 -10.78
N SER A 18 9.93 12.25 -11.43
CA SER A 18 9.33 12.96 -12.55
C SER A 18 7.84 13.30 -12.37
N LEU A 19 7.15 12.65 -11.43
CA LEU A 19 5.72 12.81 -11.21
C LEU A 19 5.40 13.35 -9.81
N PRO A 20 4.39 14.24 -9.69
CA PRO A 20 3.81 14.59 -8.40
C PRO A 20 3.30 13.35 -7.66
N GLY A 21 3.41 13.33 -6.33
CA GLY A 21 3.07 12.15 -5.51
C GLY A 21 1.67 11.58 -5.70
N TYR A 22 0.68 12.40 -6.09
CA TYR A 22 -0.69 11.95 -6.36
C TYR A 22 -0.88 11.24 -7.71
N MET A 23 0.12 11.28 -8.60
CA MET A 23 0.11 10.55 -9.88
C MET A 23 0.80 9.19 -9.77
N ILE A 24 1.32 8.85 -8.59
CA ILE A 24 2.07 7.62 -8.38
C ILE A 24 1.08 6.52 -8.00
N PRO A 25 1.04 5.41 -8.75
CA PRO A 25 0.15 4.30 -8.43
C PRO A 25 0.44 3.73 -7.04
N SER A 26 -0.64 3.42 -6.31
CA SER A 26 -0.56 2.74 -5.01
C SER A 26 -0.19 1.27 -5.13
N TYR A 27 -0.39 0.66 -6.32
CA TYR A 27 -0.12 -0.76 -6.58
C TYR A 27 0.43 -0.96 -7.98
N PHE A 28 1.27 -1.98 -8.15
CA PHE A 28 1.82 -2.39 -9.43
C PHE A 28 1.63 -3.89 -9.60
N VAL A 29 0.80 -4.32 -10.55
CA VAL A 29 0.59 -5.74 -10.82
C VAL A 29 1.43 -6.13 -12.03
N VAL A 30 2.35 -7.09 -11.83
CA VAL A 30 3.14 -7.66 -12.93
C VAL A 30 2.29 -8.68 -13.66
N LEU A 31 2.19 -8.52 -14.98
CA LEU A 31 1.48 -9.42 -15.89
C LEU A 31 2.48 -9.94 -16.92
N ASP A 32 2.49 -11.24 -17.16
CA ASP A 32 3.29 -11.83 -18.24
C ASP A 32 2.78 -11.42 -19.62
N GLU A 33 1.45 -11.28 -19.76
CA GLU A 33 0.79 -10.86 -20.99
C GLU A 33 -0.41 -9.94 -20.69
N MET A 34 -0.61 -8.93 -21.52
CA MET A 34 -1.75 -8.02 -21.39
C MET A 34 -3.03 -8.70 -21.89
N PRO A 35 -4.10 -8.78 -21.08
CA PRO A 35 -5.36 -9.33 -21.55
C PRO A 35 -5.95 -8.41 -22.62
N VAL A 36 -6.23 -8.96 -23.79
CA VAL A 36 -6.83 -8.25 -24.92
C VAL A 36 -8.13 -8.92 -25.35
N THR A 37 -9.10 -8.10 -25.71
CA THR A 37 -10.34 -8.51 -26.38
C THR A 37 -10.04 -9.08 -27.77
N THR A 38 -11.01 -9.77 -28.38
CA THR A 38 -10.93 -10.27 -29.77
C THR A 38 -10.54 -9.18 -30.79
N ASN A 39 -10.86 -7.91 -30.49
CA ASN A 39 -10.49 -6.76 -31.32
C ASN A 39 -9.11 -6.15 -30.95
N ARG A 40 -8.25 -6.88 -30.23
CA ARG A 40 -6.92 -6.47 -29.76
C ARG A 40 -6.87 -5.21 -28.87
N LYS A 41 -8.02 -4.79 -28.30
CA LYS A 41 -8.06 -3.74 -27.28
C LYS A 41 -7.84 -4.36 -25.90
N VAL A 42 -7.15 -3.66 -25.00
CA VAL A 42 -6.99 -4.09 -23.61
C VAL A 42 -8.36 -4.36 -22.99
N ASP A 43 -8.52 -5.55 -22.42
CA ASP A 43 -9.72 -5.93 -21.69
C ASP A 43 -9.56 -5.56 -20.22
N GLN A 44 -10.04 -4.37 -19.84
CA GLN A 44 -9.95 -3.87 -18.46
C GLN A 44 -10.68 -4.76 -17.45
N LYS A 45 -11.69 -5.52 -17.88
CA LYS A 45 -12.45 -6.41 -16.98
C LYS A 45 -11.71 -7.71 -16.69
N ALA A 46 -10.77 -8.07 -17.56
CA ALA A 46 -9.92 -9.25 -17.41
C ALA A 46 -8.61 -8.91 -16.68
N LEU A 47 -8.37 -7.64 -16.33
CA LEU A 47 -7.25 -7.29 -15.46
C LEU A 47 -7.49 -7.90 -14.08
N PRO A 48 -6.49 -8.57 -13.49
CA PRO A 48 -6.62 -9.08 -12.13
C PRO A 48 -6.84 -7.91 -11.18
N GLU A 49 -7.68 -8.14 -10.18
CA GLU A 49 -7.78 -7.18 -9.08
C GLU A 49 -6.44 -7.13 -8.35
N PRO A 50 -5.95 -5.93 -7.97
CA PRO A 50 -4.81 -5.80 -7.10
C PRO A 50 -5.19 -6.42 -5.76
N THR A 51 -4.87 -7.71 -5.60
CA THR A 51 -4.99 -8.38 -4.31
C THR A 51 -3.94 -7.72 -3.40
N GLU A 52 -4.28 -7.48 -2.14
CA GLU A 52 -3.50 -6.72 -1.13
C GLU A 52 -2.06 -7.26 -0.90
N THR A 53 -1.60 -8.25 -1.66
CA THR A 53 -0.37 -9.02 -1.50
C THR A 53 0.85 -8.45 -2.26
N ILE A 54 0.99 -7.13 -2.30
CA ILE A 54 2.32 -6.50 -2.39
C ILE A 54 2.57 -5.73 -1.11
N THR A 55 2.13 -6.28 0.02
CA THR A 55 2.72 -5.89 1.28
C THR A 55 4.15 -6.40 1.27
N LEU A 56 5.09 -5.47 1.37
CA LEU A 56 6.50 -5.72 1.63
C LEU A 56 6.67 -6.22 3.07
N SER A 57 5.80 -7.15 3.52
CA SER A 57 5.85 -7.74 4.85
C SER A 57 7.03 -8.69 4.89
N HIS A 58 8.22 -8.17 5.20
CA HIS A 58 9.27 -9.01 5.75
C HIS A 58 8.82 -9.51 7.12
N ASP A 59 9.24 -10.72 7.51
CA ASP A 59 8.96 -11.29 8.83
C ASP A 59 9.50 -10.40 9.99
N ASP A 60 10.39 -9.46 9.66
CA ASP A 60 10.96 -8.43 10.53
C ASP A 60 10.05 -7.21 10.79
N ASP A 61 8.88 -7.09 10.14
CA ASP A 61 8.00 -5.90 10.21
C ASP A 61 7.09 -5.82 11.44
N LYS A 62 7.50 -6.46 12.54
CA LYS A 62 6.74 -6.35 13.80
C LYS A 62 7.00 -5.00 14.44
N PRO A 63 5.95 -4.28 14.90
CA PRO A 63 6.14 -3.05 15.64
C PRO A 63 7.00 -3.31 16.87
N VAL A 64 8.06 -2.52 17.03
CA VAL A 64 9.08 -2.70 18.07
C VAL A 64 8.83 -1.76 19.25
N THR A 65 8.17 -0.63 18.98
CA THR A 65 7.87 0.40 19.99
C THR A 65 6.36 0.55 20.24
N GLU A 66 6.01 0.97 21.46
CA GLU A 66 4.61 1.27 21.84
C GLU A 66 3.97 2.32 20.91
N THR A 67 4.77 3.22 20.34
CA THR A 67 4.27 4.22 19.38
C THR A 67 3.91 3.57 18.05
N GLU A 68 4.75 2.68 17.53
CA GLU A 68 4.48 1.92 16.31
C GLU A 68 3.25 1.03 16.47
N GLU A 69 3.12 0.31 17.59
CA GLU A 69 1.94 -0.50 17.88
C GLU A 69 0.64 0.32 17.84
N ARG A 70 0.67 1.54 18.39
CA ARG A 70 -0.50 2.44 18.38
C ARG A 70 -0.83 2.93 16.98
N ILE A 71 0.17 3.20 16.14
CA ILE A 71 -0.02 3.60 14.74
C ILE A 71 -0.61 2.43 13.94
N VAL A 72 0.00 1.25 14.04
CA VAL A 72 -0.48 0.01 13.39
C VAL A 72 -1.92 -0.29 13.79
N ALA A 73 -2.25 -0.19 15.09
CA ALA A 73 -3.63 -0.38 15.56
C ALA A 73 -4.61 0.66 14.99
N ALA A 74 -4.20 1.94 14.91
CA ALA A 74 -5.03 2.97 14.32
C ALA A 74 -5.25 2.74 12.81
N PHE A 75 -4.22 2.28 12.09
CA PHE A 75 -4.32 1.96 10.67
C PHE A 75 -5.26 0.78 10.44
N LYS A 76 -5.08 -0.34 11.17
CA LYS A 76 -6.00 -1.50 11.09
C LYS A 76 -7.45 -1.12 11.31
N GLU A 77 -7.71 -0.26 12.30
CA GLU A 77 -9.08 0.11 12.66
C GLU A 77 -9.73 1.08 11.68
N VAL A 78 -8.94 1.93 11.01
CA VAL A 78 -9.45 2.89 10.00
C VAL A 78 -9.59 2.23 8.63
N LEU A 79 -8.63 1.38 8.26
CA LEU A 79 -8.59 0.71 6.96
C LEU A 79 -9.43 -0.59 6.95
N GLY A 80 -9.73 -1.17 8.12
CA GLY A 80 -10.49 -2.43 8.22
C GLY A 80 -9.68 -3.68 7.84
N VAL A 81 -8.35 -3.57 7.74
CA VAL A 81 -7.45 -4.66 7.32
C VAL A 81 -6.97 -5.51 8.50
N LYS A 82 -6.68 -6.79 8.24
CA LYS A 82 -6.23 -7.74 9.29
C LYS A 82 -4.79 -7.50 9.73
N GLN A 83 -3.92 -7.10 8.80
CA GLN A 83 -2.49 -6.91 9.02
C GLN A 83 -2.02 -5.61 8.36
N VAL A 84 -1.11 -4.93 9.05
CA VAL A 84 -0.43 -3.71 8.61
C VAL A 84 1.01 -3.89 9.06
N GLY A 85 1.93 -3.92 8.10
CA GLY A 85 3.38 -3.92 8.32
C GLY A 85 3.89 -2.54 8.71
N MET A 86 5.14 -2.49 9.16
CA MET A 86 5.76 -1.27 9.65
C MET A 86 6.12 -0.31 8.51
N TYR A 87 6.47 -0.84 7.34
CA TYR A 87 6.77 -0.06 6.13
C TYR A 87 5.61 0.05 5.15
N ASP A 88 4.44 -0.46 5.50
CA ASP A 88 3.27 -0.36 4.64
C ASP A 88 2.78 1.10 4.56
N SER A 89 2.69 1.60 3.34
CA SER A 89 2.09 2.91 3.06
C SER A 89 0.59 2.84 3.29
N PHE A 90 0.05 3.82 4.03
CA PHE A 90 -1.38 3.92 4.30
C PHE A 90 -2.24 3.92 3.01
N PHE A 91 -1.73 4.56 1.94
CA PHE A 91 -2.40 4.62 0.64
C PHE A 91 -2.29 3.29 -0.13
N ASP A 92 -1.20 2.56 0.08
CA ASP A 92 -0.97 1.24 -0.52
C ASP A 92 -1.78 0.15 0.20
N LEU A 93 -2.48 0.49 1.30
CA LEU A 93 -3.44 -0.37 1.99
C LEU A 93 -4.89 0.03 1.71
N GLY A 94 -5.11 0.87 0.68
CA GLY A 94 -6.45 1.33 0.29
C GLY A 94 -6.94 2.56 1.06
N GLY A 95 -6.07 3.19 1.84
CA GLY A 95 -6.38 4.43 2.54
C GLY A 95 -6.48 5.63 1.60
N ASP A 96 -7.37 6.56 1.94
CA ASP A 96 -7.50 7.84 1.26
C ASP A 96 -7.19 9.04 2.19
N SER A 97 -7.31 10.25 1.66
CA SER A 97 -7.05 11.48 2.41
C SER A 97 -8.02 11.70 3.57
N ILE A 98 -9.28 11.27 3.45
CA ILE A 98 -10.30 11.38 4.50
C ILE A 98 -9.97 10.39 5.62
N MET A 99 -9.64 9.16 5.28
CA MET A 99 -9.23 8.13 6.22
C MET A 99 -7.95 8.52 6.97
N SER A 100 -7.00 9.16 6.28
CA SER A 100 -5.76 9.68 6.89
C SER A 100 -6.04 10.68 8.01
N ILE A 101 -6.98 11.60 7.78
CA ILE A 101 -7.41 12.58 8.79
C ILE A 101 -8.04 11.87 9.99
N GLN A 102 -8.86 10.85 9.76
CA GLN A 102 -9.48 10.06 10.82
C GLN A 102 -8.44 9.30 11.65
N ALA A 103 -7.42 8.71 11.02
CA ALA A 103 -6.31 8.03 11.67
C ALA A 103 -5.54 9.00 12.59
N VAL A 104 -5.17 10.19 12.09
CA VAL A 104 -4.49 11.22 12.87
C VAL A 104 -5.35 11.71 14.05
N ALA A 105 -6.64 11.97 13.82
CA ALA A 105 -7.55 12.39 14.88
C ALA A 105 -7.65 11.33 16.00
N LYS A 106 -7.62 10.05 15.64
CA LYS A 106 -7.66 8.93 16.58
C LYS A 106 -6.39 8.80 17.41
N LEU A 107 -5.22 8.93 16.77
CA LEU A 107 -3.93 8.95 17.46
C LEU A 107 -3.83 10.13 18.44
N LYS A 108 -4.32 11.31 18.03
CA LYS A 108 -4.36 12.49 18.91
C LYS A 108 -5.28 12.31 20.12
N ARG A 109 -6.46 11.71 19.96
CA ARG A 109 -7.39 11.45 21.09
C ARG A 109 -6.78 10.57 22.18
N LYS A 110 -6.00 9.56 21.79
CA LYS A 110 -5.33 8.69 22.77
C LYS A 110 -4.18 9.37 23.54
N ARG A 111 -3.79 10.60 23.17
CA ARG A 111 -2.79 11.41 23.88
C ARG A 111 -3.38 12.31 24.98
N CYS A 112 -4.70 12.53 25.01
CA CYS A 112 -5.36 13.39 25.99
C CYS A 112 -5.97 12.63 27.19
N SER A 113 -5.49 11.42 27.48
CA SER A 113 -5.85 10.65 28.68
C SER A 113 -4.64 10.57 29.64
N SER A 114 -4.01 11.70 29.91
CA SER A 114 -3.03 11.86 31.00
C SER A 114 -3.21 13.20 31.67
#